data_AF-A0A350PGA9-F1
#
_entry.id   AF-A0A350PGA9-F1
#
_cell.length_a   1.000
_cell.length_b   1.000
_cell.length_c   1.000
_cell.angle_alpha   90.00
_cell.angle_beta   90.00
_cell.angle_gamma   90.00
#
_symmetry.space_group_name_H-M   'P 1'
#
loop_
_entity.id
_entity.type
_entity.pdbx_description
1 polymer ?
#
loop_
_entity_poly.entity_id
_entity_poly.type
_entity_poly.pdbx_seq_one_letter_code
_entity_poly.pdbx_strand_id
1 'polypeptide(L)'
;MRNKTDLSTKLIVWLIVLFNVQIINAQSVTIDPASGFYNDSLKITIQTFPDTLKAYYTLDGSVPDTTDPVWQDSLIIYETKVLRVATFSPDFMDTNLVYRAYFL
;
A
#
# COMPACT_ATOMS: atom_id res chain seq x y z
N MET A 1 -5.64 35.00 38.19
CA MET A 1 -6.65 34.78 37.12
C MET A 1 -5.92 34.18 35.91
N ARG A 2 -6.13 32.89 35.58
CA ARG A 2 -5.45 32.23 34.47
C ARG A 2 -6.07 32.73 33.16
N ASN A 3 -5.28 33.43 32.34
CA ASN A 3 -5.75 34.14 31.15
C ASN A 3 -6.30 33.12 30.14
N LYS A 4 -7.59 33.21 29.80
CA LYS A 4 -8.25 32.23 28.90
C LYS A 4 -7.61 32.18 27.51
N THR A 5 -6.96 33.26 27.10
CA THR A 5 -6.22 33.38 25.83
C THR A 5 -4.94 32.53 25.80
N ASP A 6 -4.24 32.35 26.92
CA ASP A 6 -3.04 31.49 27.01
C ASP A 6 -3.41 30.01 26.85
N LEU A 7 -4.54 29.61 27.44
CA LEU A 7 -5.08 28.25 27.32
C LEU A 7 -5.57 27.95 25.90
N SER A 8 -6.26 28.90 25.24
CA SER A 8 -6.71 28.71 23.85
C SER A 8 -5.55 28.63 22.88
N THR A 9 -4.52 29.47 23.03
CA THR A 9 -3.34 29.41 22.15
C THR A 9 -2.54 28.14 22.37
N LYS A 10 -2.35 27.68 23.62
CA LYS A 10 -1.70 26.40 23.92
C LYS A 10 -2.49 25.21 23.39
N LEU A 11 -3.82 25.25 23.46
CA LEU A 11 -4.68 24.19 22.92
C LEU A 11 -4.65 24.16 21.39
N ILE A 12 -4.67 25.32 20.72
CA ILE A 12 -4.52 25.43 19.27
C ILE A 12 -3.13 24.95 18.83
N VAL A 13 -2.07 25.33 19.54
CA VAL A 13 -0.70 24.83 19.28
C VAL A 13 -0.63 23.32 19.51
N TRP A 14 -1.26 22.78 20.56
CA TRP A 14 -1.33 21.33 20.80
C TRP A 14 -2.11 20.59 19.71
N LEU A 15 -3.24 21.14 19.26
CA LEU A 15 -4.05 20.57 18.17
C LEU A 15 -3.31 20.62 16.83
N ILE A 16 -2.61 21.73 16.54
CA ILE A 16 -1.75 21.88 15.37
C ILE A 16 -0.59 20.87 15.45
N VAL A 17 0.07 20.71 16.60
CA VAL A 17 1.15 19.72 16.77
C VAL A 17 0.60 18.29 16.60
N LEU A 18 -0.57 17.97 17.16
CA LEU A 18 -1.22 16.67 16.98
C LEU A 18 -1.63 16.40 15.52
N PHE A 19 -2.10 17.42 14.78
CA PHE A 19 -2.44 17.32 13.35
C PHE A 19 -1.21 17.31 12.43
N ASN A 20 -0.10 17.96 12.82
CA ASN A 20 1.16 17.95 12.06
C ASN A 20 2.02 16.70 12.33
N VAL A 21 1.58 15.80 13.22
CA VAL A 21 2.19 14.47 13.45
C VAL A 21 1.49 13.39 12.59
N GLN A 22 0.68 13.77 11.59
CA GLN A 22 0.09 12.79 10.65
C GLN A 22 0.83 12.63 9.31
N ILE A 23 1.94 13.31 9.06
CA ILE A 23 2.81 12.98 7.91
C ILE A 23 3.83 11.93 8.35
N ILE A 24 3.33 10.76 8.72
CA ILE A 24 4.10 9.53 8.60
C ILE A 24 4.18 9.27 7.10
N ASN A 25 5.35 8.82 6.61
CA ASN A 25 5.60 8.41 5.24
C ASN A 25 4.72 7.19 4.89
N ALA A 26 3.41 7.43 4.72
CA ALA A 26 2.40 6.39 4.66
C ALA A 26 2.37 5.83 3.25
N GLN A 27 3.01 4.68 3.07
CA GLN A 27 2.90 3.89 1.86
C GLN A 27 1.73 2.93 1.98
N SER A 28 0.92 2.79 0.93
CA SER A 28 -0.14 1.79 0.89
C SER A 28 -0.14 1.05 -0.43
N VAL A 29 -0.45 -0.24 -0.37
CA VAL A 29 -0.70 -1.08 -1.54
C VAL A 29 -2.03 -1.77 -1.30
N THR A 30 -3.00 -1.51 -2.16
CA THR A 30 -4.29 -2.17 -2.16
C THR A 30 -4.39 -3.08 -3.37
N ILE A 31 -4.91 -4.28 -3.15
CA ILE A 31 -5.09 -5.31 -4.18
C ILE A 31 -6.54 -5.77 -4.09
N ASP A 32 -7.24 -5.70 -5.22
CA ASP A 32 -8.61 -6.13 -5.40
C ASP A 32 -8.67 -7.18 -6.53
N PRO A 33 -9.42 -8.27 -6.38
CA PRO A 33 -10.24 -8.64 -5.22
C PRO A 33 -9.42 -9.18 -4.04
N ALA A 34 -10.05 -9.42 -2.89
CA ALA A 34 -9.38 -10.01 -1.72
C ALA A 34 -8.95 -11.47 -1.99
N SER A 35 -8.00 -11.97 -1.20
CA SER A 35 -7.63 -13.40 -1.27
C SER A 35 -8.83 -14.30 -1.04
N GLY A 36 -8.96 -15.39 -1.80
CA GLY A 36 -10.12 -16.27 -1.69
C GLY A 36 -10.21 -17.32 -2.79
N PHE A 37 -11.36 -18.00 -2.80
CA PHE A 37 -11.74 -18.98 -3.82
C PHE A 37 -12.61 -18.32 -4.88
N TYR A 38 -12.30 -18.58 -6.15
CA TYR A 38 -12.99 -18.00 -7.29
C TYR A 38 -13.26 -19.07 -8.34
N ASN A 39 -14.48 -19.08 -8.89
CA ASN A 39 -14.87 -20.06 -9.90
C ASN A 39 -14.61 -19.59 -11.34
N ASP A 40 -14.23 -18.32 -11.50
CA ASP A 40 -14.00 -17.65 -12.77
C ASP A 40 -12.63 -16.95 -12.76
N SER A 41 -12.16 -16.55 -13.96
CA SER A 41 -10.92 -15.78 -14.08
C SER A 41 -10.98 -14.47 -13.28
N LEU A 42 -9.89 -14.14 -12.60
CA LEU A 42 -9.81 -12.95 -11.75
C LEU A 42 -9.10 -11.82 -12.46
N LYS A 43 -9.76 -10.67 -12.57
CA LYS A 43 -9.09 -9.41 -12.90
C LYS A 43 -8.53 -8.79 -11.62
N ILE A 44 -7.22 -8.76 -11.50
CA ILE A 44 -6.52 -8.11 -10.39
C ILE A 44 -6.39 -6.62 -10.70
N THR A 45 -6.59 -5.80 -9.67
CA THR A 45 -6.25 -4.37 -9.69
C THR A 45 -5.32 -4.08 -8.51
N ILE A 46 -4.19 -3.43 -8.78
CA ILE A 46 -3.24 -2.98 -7.76
C ILE A 46 -3.24 -1.46 -7.77
N GLN A 47 -3.39 -0.84 -6.60
CA GLN A 47 -3.23 0.59 -6.42
C GLN A 47 -2.16 0.83 -5.36
N THR A 48 -1.33 1.85 -5.58
CA THR A 48 -0.22 2.20 -4.71
C THR A 48 -0.31 3.67 -4.34
N PHE A 49 0.10 4.00 -3.11
CA PHE A 49 0.30 5.38 -2.69
C PHE A 49 1.63 5.47 -1.95
N PRO A 50 2.47 6.50 -2.20
CA PRO A 50 2.30 7.51 -3.26
C PRO A 50 2.43 6.93 -4.68
N ASP A 51 1.91 7.63 -5.70
CA ASP A 51 1.95 7.23 -7.11
C ASP A 51 3.38 7.07 -7.67
N THR A 52 4.39 7.53 -6.93
CA THR A 52 5.81 7.38 -7.26
C THR A 52 6.36 5.99 -6.97
N LEU A 53 5.61 5.15 -6.24
CA LEU A 53 6.00 3.77 -5.97
C LEU A 53 5.84 2.88 -7.20
N LYS A 54 6.81 2.00 -7.42
CA LYS A 54 6.70 0.93 -8.40
C LYS A 54 6.33 -0.37 -7.71
N ALA A 55 5.25 -1.00 -8.15
CA ALA A 55 4.83 -2.32 -7.68
C ALA A 55 5.41 -3.42 -8.57
N TYR A 56 6.02 -4.43 -7.95
CA TYR A 56 6.57 -5.63 -8.55
C TYR A 56 5.80 -6.83 -8.02
N TYR A 57 5.64 -7.88 -8.82
CA TYR A 57 4.82 -9.01 -8.43
C TYR A 57 5.33 -10.37 -8.90
N THR A 58 4.90 -11.41 -8.19
CA THR A 58 5.13 -12.82 -8.52
C THR A 58 3.81 -13.57 -8.39
N LEU A 59 3.65 -14.67 -9.13
CA LEU A 59 2.42 -15.49 -9.15
C LEU A 59 2.63 -16.90 -8.57
N ASP A 60 3.86 -17.24 -8.25
CA ASP A 60 4.27 -18.50 -7.63
C ASP A 60 4.42 -18.40 -6.11
N GLY A 61 4.23 -17.20 -5.54
CA GLY A 61 4.40 -16.92 -4.13
C GLY A 61 5.84 -16.68 -3.68
N SER A 62 6.80 -16.51 -4.60
CA SER A 62 8.15 -16.02 -4.26
C SER A 62 8.13 -14.54 -3.86
N VAL A 63 9.10 -14.06 -3.07
CA VAL A 63 9.15 -12.63 -2.69
C VAL A 63 9.56 -11.80 -3.91
N PRO A 64 8.76 -10.81 -4.36
CA PRO A 64 9.14 -10.01 -5.51
C PRO A 64 10.36 -9.12 -5.21
N ASP A 65 11.24 -8.98 -6.19
CA ASP A 65 12.34 -8.02 -6.21
C ASP A 65 12.28 -7.10 -7.44
N THR A 66 13.29 -6.23 -7.60
CA THR A 66 13.31 -5.22 -8.68
C THR A 66 13.56 -5.80 -10.08
N THR A 67 13.84 -7.10 -10.19
CA THR A 67 14.01 -7.84 -11.46
C THR A 67 12.72 -8.50 -11.94
N ASP A 68 11.71 -8.58 -11.06
CA ASP A 68 10.40 -9.13 -11.39
C ASP A 68 9.56 -8.21 -12.29
N PRO A 69 8.46 -8.72 -12.86
CA PRO A 69 7.54 -7.91 -13.65
C PRO A 69 6.94 -6.75 -12.84
N VAL A 70 6.92 -5.57 -13.47
CA VAL A 70 6.28 -4.35 -12.92
C VAL A 70 4.78 -4.37 -13.22
N TRP A 71 3.97 -3.96 -12.25
CA TRP A 71 2.54 -3.73 -12.44
C TRP A 71 2.30 -2.56 -13.41
N GLN A 72 1.51 -2.78 -14.47
CA GLN A 72 1.24 -1.73 -15.47
C GLN A 72 -0.21 -1.29 -15.56
N ASP A 73 -1.21 -2.18 -15.49
CA ASP A 73 -2.64 -1.77 -15.49
C ASP A 73 -3.61 -2.94 -15.21
N SER A 74 -3.35 -4.13 -15.76
CA SER A 74 -4.27 -5.26 -15.63
C SER A 74 -3.52 -6.59 -15.65
N LEU A 75 -3.92 -7.48 -14.75
CA LEU A 75 -3.50 -8.87 -14.70
C LEU A 75 -4.76 -9.73 -14.58
N ILE A 76 -4.86 -10.76 -15.42
CA ILE A 76 -5.93 -11.73 -15.35
C ILE A 76 -5.33 -13.07 -14.92
N ILE A 77 -5.87 -13.66 -13.85
CA ILE A 77 -5.49 -14.97 -13.32
C ILE A 77 -6.53 -16.00 -13.80
N TYR A 78 -6.06 -17.07 -14.46
CA TYR A 78 -6.90 -18.12 -15.04
C TYR A 78 -6.84 -19.46 -14.29
N GLU A 79 -5.96 -19.59 -13.31
CA GLU A 79 -5.72 -20.80 -12.52
C GLU A 79 -5.26 -20.43 -11.11
N THR A 80 -5.26 -21.38 -10.17
CA THR A 80 -4.76 -21.13 -8.80
C THR A 80 -3.34 -20.54 -8.81
N LYS A 81 -3.17 -19.35 -8.21
CA LYS A 81 -1.89 -18.62 -8.11
C LYS A 81 -1.74 -17.95 -6.74
N VAL A 82 -0.49 -17.79 -6.31
CA VAL A 82 -0.16 -17.01 -5.11
C VAL A 82 0.45 -15.70 -5.56
N LEU A 83 -0.33 -14.61 -5.49
CA LEU A 83 0.12 -13.28 -5.87
C LEU A 83 0.84 -12.60 -4.70
N ARG A 84 2.13 -12.31 -4.86
CA ARG A 84 2.84 -11.39 -3.97
C ARG A 84 3.12 -10.09 -4.67
N VAL A 85 3.03 -8.99 -3.94
CA VAL A 85 3.30 -7.64 -4.46
C VAL A 85 4.21 -6.91 -3.48
N ALA A 86 5.30 -6.36 -4.00
CA ALA A 86 6.20 -5.50 -3.25
C ALA A 86 6.30 -4.14 -3.95
N THR A 87 6.23 -3.05 -3.20
CA THR A 87 6.51 -1.72 -3.72
C THR A 87 7.88 -1.21 -3.29
N PHE A 88 8.56 -0.55 -4.22
CA PHE A 88 9.83 0.11 -3.98
C PHE A 88 9.72 1.60 -4.33
N SER A 89 10.25 2.44 -3.45
CA SER A 89 10.45 3.86 -3.75
C SER A 89 11.58 4.06 -4.78
N PRO A 90 11.60 5.17 -5.54
CA PRO A 90 12.65 5.44 -6.53
C PRO A 90 14.07 5.50 -5.95
N ASP A 91 14.18 5.84 -4.67
CA ASP A 91 15.42 5.87 -3.88
C ASP A 91 15.69 4.57 -3.11
N PHE A 92 14.81 3.56 -3.23
CA PHE A 92 14.89 2.24 -2.61
C PHE A 92 14.98 2.24 -1.07
N MET A 93 14.62 3.36 -0.44
CA MET A 93 14.71 3.53 1.02
C MET A 93 13.49 2.98 1.75
N ASP A 94 12.34 2.88 1.08
CA ASP A 94 11.08 2.45 1.68
C ASP A 94 10.47 1.26 0.90
N THR A 95 10.01 0.25 1.64
CA THR A 95 9.32 -0.92 1.08
C THR A 95 8.01 -1.19 1.82
N ASN A 96 6.96 -1.52 1.06
CA ASN A 96 5.72 -2.08 1.61
C ASN A 96 5.45 -3.41 0.89
N LEU A 97 5.33 -4.49 1.67
CA LEU A 97 5.13 -5.85 1.17
C LEU A 97 3.71 -6.31 1.49
N VAL A 98 2.95 -6.68 0.45
CA VAL A 98 1.56 -7.14 0.59
C VAL A 98 1.39 -8.53 -0.02
N TYR A 99 0.71 -9.41 0.73
CA TYR A 99 0.45 -10.80 0.35
C TYR A 99 -1.02 -11.04 -0.05
N ARG A 100 -1.25 -11.78 -1.14
CA ARG A 100 -2.57 -12.30 -1.54
C ARG A 100 -2.45 -13.74 -2.05
N ALA A 101 -3.48 -14.54 -1.81
CA ALA A 101 -3.59 -15.91 -2.33
C ALA A 101 -4.92 -16.08 -3.05
N TYR A 102 -4.88 -16.62 -4.28
CA TYR A 102 -6.06 -16.83 -5.10
C TYR A 102 -6.14 -18.31 -5.49
N PHE A 103 -7.23 -18.94 -5.12
CA PHE A 103 -7.53 -20.33 -5.46
C PHE A 103 -8.63 -20.31 -6.51
N LEU A 104 -8.29 -20.78 -7.71
CA LEU A 104 -9.23 -21.06 -8.80
C LEU A 104 -9.28 -22.56 -9.03
#